data_AF-A0A936YU86-F1
#
_entry.id   AF-A0A936YU86-F1
#
_cell.length_a   1.000
_cell.length_b   1.000
_cell.length_c   1.000
_cell.angle_alpha   90.00
_cell.angle_beta   90.00
_cell.angle_gamma   90.00
#
_symmetry.space_group_name_H-M   'P 1'
#
loop_
_entity.id
_entity.type
_entity.pdbx_description
1 polymer ?
#
loop_
_entity_poly.entity_id
_entity_poly.type
_entity_poly.pdbx_seq_one_letter_code
_entity_poly.pdbx_strand_id
1 'polypeptide(L)'
;MSNGWRRSDLLFAAFGLAGLELVQAGEAPSSNAIKVDDSTFHCIRQMTPVRHFYVDNLRGNIAATLAAANDPKGAVYPEGSVVQLVPTEAMVKREKGFSPATGDWEFFELDVSKDGSKIRERGFAEVNNRFGNNCFACHAPAHEPWDFVCETGHGCAPLPINHTMTGALQRSDPRCGPEALQPGDTLALWKLKAMLLIRAASNWFRSFV
;
A
#
# COMPACT_ATOMS: atom_id res chain seq x y z
N MET A 1 19.29 56.50 67.04
CA MET A 1 19.21 57.94 66.69
C MET A 1 19.50 58.08 65.20
N SER A 2 18.52 58.58 64.44
CA SER A 2 18.55 59.22 63.09
C SER A 2 19.48 58.62 62.01
N ASN A 3 18.94 57.95 61.00
CA ASN A 3 18.37 58.47 59.73
C ASN A 3 19.42 58.93 58.69
N GLY A 4 19.40 58.32 57.51
CA GLY A 4 20.13 58.79 56.32
C GLY A 4 19.91 57.92 55.07
N TRP A 5 18.96 58.32 54.24
CA TRP A 5 18.49 57.68 53.01
C TRP A 5 19.29 58.15 51.77
N ARG A 6 19.61 57.27 50.81
CA ARG A 6 19.79 57.51 49.35
C ARG A 6 19.97 56.15 48.66
N ARG A 7 18.97 55.66 47.92
CA ARG A 7 18.81 55.75 46.45
C ARG A 7 20.02 55.16 45.71
N SER A 8 20.02 53.87 45.40
CA SER A 8 19.52 53.23 44.17
C SER A 8 20.32 53.64 42.93
N ASP A 9 21.27 52.79 42.54
CA ASP A 9 21.70 52.65 41.15
C ASP A 9 21.99 51.17 40.83
N LEU A 10 21.38 50.77 39.72
CA LEU A 10 21.37 49.46 39.10
C LEU A 10 22.74 49.11 38.53
N LEU A 11 23.03 47.82 38.41
CA LEU A 11 23.62 47.18 37.21
C LEU A 11 23.83 45.69 37.51
N PHE A 12 22.77 44.88 37.35
CA PHE A 12 22.90 43.44 37.16
C PHE A 12 23.14 43.19 35.66
N ALA A 13 24.37 42.83 35.30
CA ALA A 13 24.71 42.35 33.97
C ALA A 13 24.14 40.93 33.80
N ALA A 14 23.06 40.80 33.03
CA ALA A 14 22.53 39.53 32.58
C ALA A 14 23.35 39.02 31.38
N PHE A 15 24.15 37.97 31.58
CA PHE A 15 24.73 37.19 30.49
C PHE A 15 23.63 36.28 29.90
N GLY A 16 23.09 36.67 28.76
CA GLY A 16 22.16 35.86 27.98
C GLY A 16 22.88 34.68 27.31
N LEU A 17 22.55 33.47 27.74
CA LEU A 17 22.84 32.23 27.00
C LEU A 17 21.92 32.18 25.77
N ALA A 18 22.45 32.56 24.61
CA ALA A 18 21.77 32.35 23.34
C ALA A 18 21.68 30.85 23.03
N GLY A 19 20.47 30.32 23.00
CA GLY A 19 20.17 28.96 22.60
C GLY A 19 20.50 28.74 21.12
N LEU A 20 21.30 27.72 20.85
CA LEU A 20 21.58 27.24 19.51
C LEU A 20 20.44 26.30 19.11
N GLU A 21 19.40 26.83 18.46
CA GLU A 21 18.35 26.02 17.86
C GLU A 21 18.90 25.34 16.59
N LEU A 22 19.11 24.03 16.68
CA LEU A 22 19.34 23.16 15.53
C LEU A 22 18.07 23.13 14.69
N VAL A 23 18.01 23.94 13.64
CA VAL A 23 16.98 23.84 12.60
C VAL A 23 17.23 22.53 11.85
N GLN A 24 16.37 21.56 12.10
CA GLN A 24 16.36 20.29 11.39
C GLN A 24 15.84 20.54 9.97
N ALA A 25 16.76 20.57 9.00
CA ALA A 25 16.41 20.67 7.58
C ALA A 25 15.65 19.40 7.18
N GLY A 26 14.35 19.53 6.90
CA GLY A 26 13.59 18.47 6.27
C GLY A 26 14.11 18.23 4.85
N GLU A 27 14.48 16.99 4.56
CA GLU A 27 14.92 16.56 3.23
C GLU A 27 13.82 16.88 2.20
N ALA A 28 14.15 17.68 1.19
CA ALA A 28 13.24 17.90 0.07
C ALA A 28 13.01 16.56 -0.66
N PRO A 29 11.78 16.27 -1.14
CA PRO A 29 11.52 15.05 -1.89
C PRO A 29 12.45 14.98 -3.11
N SER A 30 13.17 13.86 -3.22
CA SER A 30 14.07 13.57 -4.34
C SER A 30 13.36 13.81 -5.66
N SER A 31 14.03 14.49 -6.61
CA SER A 31 13.53 14.70 -7.98
C SER A 31 13.29 13.40 -8.75
N ASN A 32 13.74 12.27 -8.19
CA ASN A 32 13.45 10.92 -8.65
C ASN A 32 12.37 10.23 -7.82
N ALA A 33 11.46 10.92 -7.13
CA ALA A 33 10.37 10.23 -6.43
C ALA A 33 9.32 9.69 -7.42
N ILE A 34 8.91 8.42 -7.31
CA ILE A 34 7.76 7.84 -7.98
C ILE A 34 6.51 8.56 -7.46
N LYS A 35 5.83 9.26 -8.35
CA LYS A 35 4.51 9.80 -8.05
C LYS A 35 3.48 8.68 -8.12
N VAL A 36 2.77 8.45 -7.00
CA VAL A 36 1.63 7.53 -6.96
C VAL A 36 0.41 8.31 -6.48
N ASP A 37 -0.63 8.31 -7.30
CA ASP A 37 -1.93 8.96 -7.07
C ASP A 37 -3.07 8.13 -7.68
N ASP A 38 -4.31 8.61 -7.55
CA ASP A 38 -5.52 7.96 -8.06
C ASP A 38 -5.43 7.54 -9.53
N SER A 39 -4.71 8.31 -10.36
CA SER A 39 -4.56 8.04 -11.80
C SER A 39 -3.53 6.94 -12.11
N THR A 40 -2.74 6.54 -11.13
CA THR A 40 -1.73 5.47 -11.28
C THR A 40 -2.39 4.12 -11.55
N PHE A 41 -3.52 3.85 -10.86
CA PHE A 41 -4.19 2.57 -10.91
C PHE A 41 -5.32 2.59 -11.93
N HIS A 42 -5.13 1.84 -13.02
CA HIS A 42 -6.04 1.75 -14.13
C HIS A 42 -6.54 0.31 -14.32
N CYS A 43 -7.18 0.03 -15.44
CA CYS A 43 -7.69 -1.30 -15.75
C CYS A 43 -6.65 -2.40 -15.55
N ILE A 44 -6.91 -3.36 -14.65
CA ILE A 44 -5.97 -4.45 -14.36
C ILE A 44 -5.68 -5.33 -15.60
N ARG A 45 -6.63 -5.43 -16.53
CA ARG A 45 -6.47 -6.19 -17.78
C ARG A 45 -5.52 -5.54 -18.80
N GLN A 46 -5.06 -4.32 -18.55
CA GLN A 46 -4.03 -3.65 -19.37
C GLN A 46 -2.61 -3.88 -18.84
N MET A 47 -2.48 -4.39 -17.61
CA MET A 47 -1.21 -4.82 -17.04
C MET A 47 -0.77 -6.17 -17.64
N THR A 48 0.47 -6.60 -17.35
CA THR A 48 0.98 -7.89 -17.83
C THR A 48 0.58 -9.02 -16.88
N PRO A 49 -0.14 -10.06 -17.32
CA PRO A 49 -0.49 -11.18 -16.47
C PRO A 49 0.73 -12.04 -16.12
N VAL A 50 0.84 -12.42 -14.85
CA VAL A 50 1.79 -13.41 -14.33
C VAL A 50 0.99 -14.44 -13.54
N ARG A 51 0.76 -15.61 -14.16
CA ARG A 51 -0.01 -16.72 -13.59
C ARG A 51 -1.40 -16.28 -13.09
N HIS A 52 -1.54 -15.94 -11.81
CA HIS A 52 -2.82 -15.56 -11.17
C HIS A 52 -2.93 -14.08 -10.81
N PHE A 53 -1.88 -13.29 -10.99
CA PHE A 53 -1.84 -11.86 -10.68
C PHE A 53 -1.35 -11.07 -11.90
N TYR A 54 -1.29 -9.75 -11.76
CA TYR A 54 -0.86 -8.84 -12.82
C TYR A 54 0.27 -7.95 -12.32
N VAL A 55 1.18 -7.61 -13.24
CA VAL A 55 2.30 -6.71 -12.98
C VAL A 55 2.41 -5.60 -14.02
N ASP A 56 2.90 -4.45 -13.57
CA ASP A 56 3.31 -3.32 -14.40
C ASP A 56 4.56 -2.67 -13.79
N ASN A 57 5.09 -1.60 -14.38
CA ASN A 57 6.19 -0.83 -13.81
C ASN A 57 6.09 0.67 -14.12
N LEU A 58 6.01 1.51 -13.08
CA LEU A 58 5.87 2.98 -13.19
C LEU A 58 7.12 3.70 -13.73
N ARG A 59 8.26 3.01 -13.81
CA ARG A 59 9.49 3.46 -14.49
C ARG A 59 9.60 2.94 -15.92
N GLY A 60 8.63 2.17 -16.39
CA GLY A 60 8.64 1.52 -17.70
C GLY A 60 9.52 0.25 -17.77
N ASN A 61 10.12 -0.19 -16.65
CA ASN A 61 10.98 -1.37 -16.63
C ASN A 61 10.19 -2.67 -16.40
N ILE A 62 9.17 -2.90 -17.25
CA ILE A 62 8.31 -4.09 -17.15
C ILE A 62 9.08 -5.39 -17.32
N ALA A 63 10.14 -5.39 -18.15
CA ALA A 63 10.97 -6.58 -18.38
C ALA A 63 11.64 -7.08 -17.10
N ALA A 64 12.19 -6.19 -16.28
CA ALA A 64 12.81 -6.58 -15.01
C ALA A 64 11.78 -7.00 -13.96
N THR A 65 10.60 -6.35 -13.92
CA THR A 65 9.49 -6.78 -13.07
C THR A 65 9.04 -8.21 -13.42
N LEU A 66 8.92 -8.52 -14.71
CA LEU A 66 8.59 -9.87 -15.17
C LEU A 66 9.70 -10.88 -14.87
N ALA A 67 10.97 -10.48 -15.00
CA ALA A 67 12.09 -11.35 -14.66
C ALA A 67 12.04 -11.73 -13.17
N ALA A 68 11.83 -10.77 -12.27
CA ALA A 68 11.69 -11.02 -10.84
C ALA A 68 10.47 -11.91 -10.54
N ALA A 69 9.33 -11.62 -11.15
CA ALA A 69 8.09 -12.36 -10.95
C ALA A 69 8.12 -13.82 -11.46
N ASN A 70 9.07 -14.16 -12.32
CA ASN A 70 9.22 -15.51 -12.88
C ASN A 70 10.49 -16.23 -12.40
N ASP A 71 11.28 -15.63 -11.50
CA ASP A 71 12.47 -16.30 -10.98
C ASP A 71 12.08 -17.46 -10.06
N PRO A 72 12.44 -18.72 -10.40
CA PRO A 72 12.07 -19.89 -9.59
C PRO A 72 12.76 -19.94 -8.22
N LYS A 73 13.77 -19.09 -7.98
CA LYS A 73 14.47 -18.97 -6.70
C LYS A 73 14.05 -17.74 -5.90
N GLY A 74 13.13 -16.93 -6.43
CA GLY A 74 12.78 -15.63 -5.88
C GLY A 74 13.79 -14.55 -6.27
N ALA A 75 13.34 -13.31 -6.27
CA ALA A 75 14.13 -12.15 -6.66
C ALA A 75 13.54 -10.88 -6.06
N VAL A 76 14.41 -9.88 -5.86
CA VAL A 76 13.97 -8.53 -5.50
C VAL A 76 13.36 -7.86 -6.72
N TYR A 77 12.14 -7.35 -6.56
CA TYR A 77 11.46 -6.60 -7.61
C TYR A 77 12.14 -5.25 -7.81
N PRO A 78 12.29 -4.78 -9.06
CA PRO A 78 12.87 -3.47 -9.32
C PRO A 78 11.91 -2.36 -8.87
N GLU A 79 12.48 -1.22 -8.52
CA GLU A 79 11.74 0.03 -8.27
C GLU A 79 10.73 0.30 -9.39
N GLY A 80 9.54 0.78 -9.02
CA GLY A 80 8.43 1.06 -9.91
C GLY A 80 7.51 -0.13 -10.16
N SER A 81 7.89 -1.35 -9.77
CA SER A 81 7.02 -2.53 -9.95
C SER A 81 5.66 -2.31 -9.29
N VAL A 82 4.59 -2.61 -10.03
CA VAL A 82 3.22 -2.62 -9.53
C VAL A 82 2.72 -4.06 -9.55
N VAL A 83 2.09 -4.51 -8.48
CA VAL A 83 1.50 -5.86 -8.38
C VAL A 83 0.04 -5.73 -7.98
N GLN A 84 -0.86 -6.39 -8.71
CA GLN A 84 -2.28 -6.49 -8.37
C GLN A 84 -2.78 -7.93 -8.51
N LEU A 85 -3.42 -8.46 -7.46
CA LEU A 85 -4.17 -9.71 -7.51
C LEU A 85 -5.67 -9.46 -7.75
N VAL A 86 -6.23 -8.43 -7.13
CA VAL A 86 -7.63 -8.01 -7.28
C VAL A 86 -7.70 -6.52 -7.61
N PRO A 87 -8.75 -6.02 -8.28
CA PRO A 87 -8.80 -4.60 -8.69
C PRO A 87 -8.67 -3.60 -7.54
N THR A 88 -9.12 -3.97 -6.35
CA THR A 88 -9.23 -3.09 -5.17
C THR A 88 -7.97 -3.03 -4.31
N GLU A 89 -6.91 -3.76 -4.64
CA GLU A 89 -5.67 -3.79 -3.85
C GLU A 89 -4.46 -3.73 -4.79
N ALA A 90 -3.42 -3.00 -4.41
CA ALA A 90 -2.18 -2.92 -5.17
C ALA A 90 -0.96 -2.80 -4.25
N MET A 91 0.19 -3.21 -4.76
CA MET A 91 1.50 -2.94 -4.16
C MET A 91 2.36 -2.19 -5.17
N VAL A 92 3.12 -1.19 -4.71
CA VAL A 92 4.12 -0.49 -5.53
C VAL A 92 5.48 -0.59 -4.87
N LYS A 93 6.48 -1.07 -5.60
CA LYS A 93 7.88 -1.08 -5.17
C LYS A 93 8.43 0.33 -5.27
N ARG A 94 8.72 0.93 -4.13
CA ARG A 94 9.24 2.28 -3.98
C ARG A 94 10.75 2.32 -4.14
N GLU A 95 11.29 3.52 -4.04
CA GLU A 95 12.71 3.80 -4.08
C GLU A 95 13.43 3.06 -2.96
N LYS A 96 14.68 2.69 -3.21
CA LYS A 96 15.47 1.96 -2.22
C LYS A 96 15.55 2.72 -0.89
N GLY A 97 15.18 2.06 0.21
CA GLY A 97 15.21 2.62 1.56
C GLY A 97 13.98 3.46 1.93
N PHE A 98 12.97 3.52 1.05
CA PHE A 98 11.72 4.22 1.32
C PHE A 98 10.94 3.59 2.50
N SER A 99 10.99 2.27 2.64
CA SER A 99 10.46 1.55 3.80
C SER A 99 11.22 0.25 4.02
N PRO A 100 12.30 0.25 4.81
CA PRO A 100 13.09 -0.95 5.07
C PRO A 100 12.27 -2.11 5.67
N ALA A 101 11.24 -1.79 6.47
CA ALA A 101 10.38 -2.77 7.10
C ALA A 101 9.58 -3.61 6.10
N THR A 102 9.23 -3.03 4.95
CA THR A 102 8.40 -3.68 3.92
C THR A 102 9.19 -4.03 2.67
N GLY A 103 10.53 -3.98 2.74
CA GLY A 103 11.38 -4.11 1.54
C GLY A 103 11.02 -3.07 0.49
N ASP A 104 10.69 -1.84 0.89
CA ASP A 104 10.27 -0.74 0.02
C ASP A 104 8.94 -0.97 -0.71
N TRP A 105 8.13 -1.95 -0.32
CA TRP A 105 6.76 -2.06 -0.81
C TRP A 105 5.82 -1.09 -0.09
N GLU A 106 5.08 -0.31 -0.85
CA GLU A 106 3.93 0.45 -0.38
C GLU A 106 2.63 -0.27 -0.77
N PHE A 107 1.70 -0.40 0.17
CA PHE A 107 0.42 -1.08 0.00
C PHE A 107 -0.69 -0.08 -0.23
N PHE A 108 -1.66 -0.44 -1.06
CA PHE A 108 -2.79 0.41 -1.43
C PHE A 108 -4.10 -0.36 -1.37
N GLU A 109 -5.08 0.23 -0.71
CA GLU A 109 -6.48 -0.11 -0.89
C GLU A 109 -7.15 0.92 -1.81
N LEU A 110 -7.89 0.40 -2.79
CA LEU A 110 -8.51 1.19 -3.84
C LEU A 110 -10.03 1.04 -3.82
N ASP A 111 -10.73 2.16 -3.94
CA ASP A 111 -12.08 2.17 -4.48
C ASP A 111 -11.98 2.20 -6.01
N VAL A 112 -12.72 1.31 -6.68
CA VAL A 112 -12.72 1.21 -8.15
C VAL A 112 -14.13 1.39 -8.69
N SER A 113 -14.24 2.16 -9.77
CA SER A 113 -15.47 2.33 -10.53
C SER A 113 -15.16 2.37 -12.02
N LYS A 114 -16.19 2.50 -12.86
CA LYS A 114 -16.01 2.73 -14.30
C LYS A 114 -15.27 4.03 -14.63
N ASP A 115 -15.25 4.98 -13.69
CA ASP A 115 -14.66 6.31 -13.89
C ASP A 115 -13.19 6.35 -13.45
N GLY A 116 -12.67 5.27 -12.84
CA GLY A 116 -11.28 5.15 -12.42
C GLY A 116 -11.10 4.56 -11.03
N SER A 117 -9.99 4.92 -10.39
CA SER A 117 -9.63 4.52 -9.03
C SER A 117 -9.58 5.71 -8.09
N LYS A 118 -9.81 5.44 -6.80
CA LYS A 118 -9.45 6.33 -5.70
C LYS A 118 -8.65 5.56 -4.67
N ILE A 119 -7.55 6.14 -4.20
CA ILE A 119 -6.80 5.59 -3.08
C ILE A 119 -7.62 5.83 -1.82
N ARG A 120 -8.12 4.73 -1.25
CA ARG A 120 -8.84 4.74 0.02
C ARG A 120 -7.88 4.74 1.20
N GLU A 121 -6.84 3.92 1.12
CA GLU A 121 -5.78 3.80 2.11
C GLU A 121 -4.46 3.50 1.40
N ARG A 122 -3.36 4.05 1.91
CA ARG A 122 -2.00 3.73 1.45
C ARG A 122 -0.99 3.87 2.58
N GLY A 123 0.14 3.17 2.47
CA GLY A 123 1.18 3.18 3.49
C GLY A 123 1.96 1.87 3.53
N PHE A 124 2.46 1.50 4.70
CA PHE A 124 3.42 0.40 4.86
C PHE A 124 2.89 -0.72 5.75
N ALA A 125 3.51 -0.92 6.92
CA ALA A 125 3.18 -2.02 7.82
C ALA A 125 1.80 -1.87 8.48
N GLU A 126 1.27 -0.65 8.52
CA GLU A 126 0.05 -0.27 9.22
C GLU A 126 -1.23 -0.40 8.40
N VAL A 127 -1.11 -0.51 7.06
CA VAL A 127 -2.26 -0.45 6.15
C VAL A 127 -3.14 -1.67 6.32
N ASN A 128 -4.44 -1.43 6.48
CA ASN A 128 -5.46 -2.47 6.47
C ASN A 128 -6.36 -2.32 5.25
N ASN A 129 -6.92 -3.43 4.78
CA ASN A 129 -7.99 -3.36 3.80
C ASN A 129 -9.35 -3.10 4.46
N ARG A 130 -10.41 -2.93 3.68
CA ARG A 130 -11.80 -2.69 4.14
C ARG A 130 -12.36 -3.82 5.01
N PHE A 131 -11.68 -4.97 5.02
CA PHE A 131 -11.99 -6.10 5.89
C PHE A 131 -11.20 -6.08 7.20
N GLY A 132 -10.47 -5.00 7.50
CA GLY A 132 -9.65 -4.85 8.70
C GLY A 132 -8.50 -5.86 8.78
N ASN A 133 -8.15 -6.51 7.67
CA ASN A 133 -6.98 -7.37 7.60
C ASN A 133 -5.78 -6.53 7.16
N ASN A 134 -4.65 -6.76 7.81
CA ASN A 134 -3.43 -6.00 7.54
C ASN A 134 -2.71 -6.50 6.28
N CYS A 135 -2.35 -5.58 5.39
CA CYS A 135 -1.70 -5.89 4.14
C CYS A 135 -0.30 -6.49 4.39
N PHE A 136 0.55 -5.79 5.14
CA PHE A 136 1.92 -6.24 5.36
C PHE A 136 1.99 -7.58 6.11
N ALA A 137 1.18 -7.81 7.13
CA ALA A 137 1.15 -9.06 7.88
C ALA A 137 0.81 -10.28 6.99
N CYS A 138 -0.01 -10.07 5.95
CA CYS A 138 -0.31 -11.12 4.97
C CYS A 138 0.89 -11.41 4.05
N HIS A 139 1.69 -10.39 3.73
CA HIS A 139 2.83 -10.46 2.81
C HIS A 139 4.16 -10.79 3.50
N ALA A 140 4.32 -10.50 4.78
CA ALA A 140 5.54 -10.71 5.56
C ALA A 140 6.08 -12.15 5.51
N PRO A 141 5.26 -13.20 5.52
CA PRO A 141 5.75 -14.58 5.38
C PRO A 141 6.47 -14.85 4.03
N ALA A 142 6.21 -14.04 3.00
CA ALA A 142 6.84 -14.12 1.69
C ALA A 142 8.10 -13.23 1.57
N HIS A 143 8.62 -12.67 2.68
CA HIS A 143 9.80 -11.79 2.65
C HIS A 143 10.97 -12.39 1.87
N GLU A 144 11.43 -13.58 2.27
CA GLU A 144 12.54 -14.27 1.63
C GLU A 144 12.09 -15.65 1.13
N PRO A 145 12.45 -16.06 -0.09
CA PRO A 145 13.19 -15.29 -1.12
C PRO A 145 12.29 -14.44 -2.04
N TRP A 146 11.00 -14.30 -1.73
CA TRP A 146 9.99 -13.81 -2.68
C TRP A 146 9.72 -12.30 -2.64
N ASP A 147 10.52 -11.55 -1.88
CA ASP A 147 10.45 -10.10 -1.78
C ASP A 147 9.04 -9.62 -1.45
N PHE A 148 8.42 -10.24 -0.44
CA PHE A 148 7.05 -9.99 0.01
C PHE A 148 5.96 -10.23 -1.05
N VAL A 149 6.27 -10.71 -2.25
CA VAL A 149 5.25 -11.05 -3.26
C VAL A 149 4.73 -12.45 -3.01
N CYS A 150 3.51 -12.47 -2.51
CA CYS A 150 2.79 -13.65 -2.09
C CYS A 150 2.21 -14.46 -3.26
N GLU A 151 2.47 -15.77 -3.28
CA GLU A 151 1.87 -16.71 -4.24
C GLU A 151 1.70 -18.12 -3.62
N THR A 152 1.02 -19.01 -4.35
CA THR A 152 0.93 -20.43 -4.03
C THR A 152 2.33 -21.02 -3.90
N GLY A 153 2.67 -21.49 -2.69
CA GLY A 153 3.99 -22.05 -2.38
C GLY A 153 5.05 -21.02 -1.97
N HIS A 154 4.73 -19.72 -1.95
CA HIS A 154 5.66 -18.64 -1.57
C HIS A 154 5.50 -18.21 -0.09
N GLY A 155 5.13 -19.14 0.80
CA GLY A 155 5.13 -18.91 2.26
C GLY A 155 3.88 -18.26 2.84
N CYS A 156 2.90 -17.85 2.04
CA CYS A 156 1.70 -17.17 2.55
C CYS A 156 0.62 -18.07 3.12
N ALA A 157 -0.15 -17.51 4.05
CA ALA A 157 -1.42 -18.08 4.46
C ALA A 157 -2.42 -18.12 3.27
N PRO A 158 -3.30 -19.14 3.19
CA PRO A 158 -4.36 -19.16 2.20
C PRO A 158 -5.28 -17.95 2.31
N LEU A 159 -5.62 -17.35 1.17
CA LEU A 159 -6.62 -16.29 1.10
C LEU A 159 -8.03 -16.84 1.39
N PRO A 160 -8.95 -16.02 1.95
CA PRO A 160 -10.34 -16.41 2.15
C PRO A 160 -11.14 -16.52 0.84
N ILE A 161 -10.49 -16.29 -0.31
CA ILE A 161 -11.04 -16.40 -1.66
C ILE A 161 -10.10 -17.26 -2.51
N ASN A 162 -10.65 -18.01 -3.45
CA ASN A 162 -9.85 -18.87 -4.33
C ASN A 162 -9.55 -18.20 -5.69
N HIS A 163 -8.71 -18.86 -6.50
CA HIS A 163 -8.29 -18.36 -7.81
C HIS A 163 -9.43 -18.15 -8.81
N THR A 164 -10.53 -18.91 -8.70
CA THR A 164 -11.72 -18.66 -9.53
C THR A 164 -12.34 -17.31 -9.20
N MET A 165 -12.38 -16.96 -7.92
CA MET A 165 -12.96 -15.70 -7.44
C MET A 165 -12.06 -14.50 -7.75
N THR A 166 -10.75 -14.61 -7.56
CA THR A 166 -9.81 -13.55 -7.96
C THR A 166 -9.84 -13.36 -9.47
N GLY A 167 -9.85 -14.43 -10.25
CA GLY A 167 -9.99 -14.38 -11.71
C GLY A 167 -11.29 -13.71 -12.16
N ALA A 168 -12.41 -14.01 -11.51
CA ALA A 168 -13.68 -13.36 -11.79
C ALA A 168 -13.61 -11.84 -11.49
N LEU A 169 -13.02 -11.45 -10.35
CA LEU A 169 -12.81 -10.03 -10.01
C LEU A 169 -11.97 -9.32 -11.07
N GLN A 170 -10.86 -9.91 -11.51
CA GLN A 170 -10.00 -9.37 -12.56
C GLN A 170 -10.74 -9.16 -13.90
N ARG A 171 -11.55 -10.15 -14.30
CA ARG A 171 -12.34 -10.08 -15.56
C ARG A 171 -13.52 -9.12 -15.48
N SER A 172 -13.99 -8.84 -14.27
CA SER A 172 -15.08 -7.90 -13.98
C SER A 172 -14.62 -6.50 -13.54
N ASP A 173 -13.33 -6.19 -13.61
CA ASP A 173 -12.82 -4.87 -13.19
C ASP A 173 -13.58 -3.76 -13.94
N PRO A 174 -14.33 -2.89 -13.23
CA PRO A 174 -15.21 -1.91 -13.85
C PRO A 174 -14.43 -0.85 -14.66
N ARG A 175 -13.14 -0.68 -14.38
CA ARG A 175 -12.25 0.25 -15.11
C ARG A 175 -11.92 -0.26 -16.52
N CYS A 176 -12.16 -1.53 -16.79
CA CYS A 176 -11.77 -2.19 -18.04
C CYS A 176 -12.88 -2.21 -19.11
N GLY A 177 -13.99 -1.51 -18.90
CA GLY A 177 -15.15 -1.56 -19.79
C GLY A 177 -15.97 -2.85 -19.58
N PRO A 178 -16.62 -3.39 -20.63
CA PRO A 178 -17.48 -4.57 -20.51
C PRO A 178 -16.75 -5.76 -19.86
N GLU A 179 -17.44 -6.44 -18.94
CA GLU A 179 -16.91 -7.61 -18.25
C GLU A 179 -16.58 -8.73 -19.26
N ALA A 180 -15.45 -9.40 -19.07
CA ALA A 180 -15.02 -10.51 -19.92
C ALA A 180 -15.21 -11.86 -19.21
N LEU A 181 -16.41 -12.10 -18.67
CA LEU A 181 -16.68 -13.25 -17.80
C LEU A 181 -16.47 -14.61 -18.51
N GLN A 182 -15.98 -15.57 -17.74
CA GLN A 182 -15.84 -16.98 -18.10
C GLN A 182 -16.89 -17.84 -17.37
N PRO A 183 -17.12 -19.09 -17.82
CA PRO A 183 -18.02 -20.02 -17.12
C PRO A 183 -17.65 -20.15 -15.63
N GLY A 184 -18.63 -19.93 -14.76
CA GLY A 184 -18.46 -19.97 -13.30
C GLY A 184 -18.23 -18.60 -12.64
N ASP A 185 -17.88 -17.56 -13.39
CA ASP A 185 -17.59 -16.23 -12.83
C ASP A 185 -18.81 -15.60 -12.18
N THR A 186 -19.98 -15.71 -12.80
CA THR A 186 -21.22 -15.15 -12.24
C THR A 186 -21.50 -15.73 -10.85
N LEU A 187 -21.28 -17.03 -10.64
CA LEU A 187 -21.44 -17.67 -9.34
C LEU A 187 -20.33 -17.23 -8.36
N ALA A 188 -19.09 -17.09 -8.83
CA ALA A 188 -17.98 -16.61 -8.01
C ALA A 188 -18.22 -15.17 -7.52
N LEU A 189 -18.64 -14.27 -8.41
CA LEU A 189 -19.01 -12.89 -8.09
C LEU A 189 -20.21 -12.82 -7.14
N TRP A 190 -21.20 -13.69 -7.32
CA TRP A 190 -22.33 -13.79 -6.39
C TRP A 190 -21.89 -14.23 -5.00
N LYS A 191 -21.02 -15.25 -4.89
CA LYS A 191 -20.44 -15.68 -3.60
C LYS A 191 -19.64 -14.56 -2.94
N LEU A 192 -18.82 -13.85 -3.71
CA LEU A 192 -18.08 -12.66 -3.26
C LEU A 192 -19.03 -11.63 -2.66
N LYS A 193 -20.07 -11.22 -3.39
CA LYS A 193 -21.10 -10.29 -2.90
C LYS A 193 -21.78 -10.79 -1.62
N ALA A 194 -22.12 -12.08 -1.55
CA ALA A 194 -22.72 -12.67 -0.36
C ALA A 194 -21.80 -12.58 0.87
N MET A 195 -20.49 -12.85 0.73
CA MET A 195 -19.54 -12.70 1.84
C MET A 195 -19.42 -11.25 2.32
N LEU A 196 -19.45 -10.28 1.41
CA LEU A 196 -19.47 -8.86 1.79
C LEU A 196 -20.69 -8.51 2.63
N LEU A 197 -21.88 -8.96 2.20
CA LEU A 197 -23.14 -8.71 2.89
C LEU A 197 -23.19 -9.38 4.27
N ILE A 198 -22.75 -10.63 4.37
CA ILE A 198 -22.68 -11.36 5.64
C ILE A 198 -21.74 -10.65 6.62
N ARG A 199 -20.59 -10.18 6.15
CA ARG A 199 -19.65 -9.44 6.99
C ARG A 199 -20.24 -8.10 7.44
N ALA A 200 -20.87 -7.35 6.55
CA ALA A 200 -21.52 -6.09 6.89
C ALA A 200 -22.61 -6.29 7.95
N ALA A 201 -23.46 -7.31 7.78
CA ALA A 201 -24.47 -7.67 8.77
C ALA A 201 -23.86 -8.09 10.12
N SER A 202 -22.76 -8.85 10.10
CA SER A 202 -22.04 -9.26 11.31
C SER A 202 -21.43 -8.07 12.06
N ASN A 203 -20.84 -7.13 11.34
CA ASN A 203 -20.29 -5.90 11.93
C ASN A 203 -21.38 -5.01 12.50
N TRP A 204 -22.50 -4.87 11.79
CA TRP A 204 -23.67 -4.14 12.30
C TRP A 204 -24.19 -4.78 13.58
N PHE A 205 -24.38 -6.10 13.61
CA PHE A 205 -24.80 -6.81 14.83
C PHE A 205 -23.85 -6.61 16.01
N ARG A 206 -22.52 -6.72 15.78
CA ARG A 206 -21.49 -6.47 16.80
C ARG A 206 -21.50 -5.04 17.35
N SER A 207 -22.08 -4.07 16.64
CA SER A 207 -22.19 -2.69 17.13
C SER A 207 -23.32 -2.49 18.16
N PHE A 208 -24.21 -3.47 18.32
CA PHE A 208 -25.31 -3.46 19.29
C PHE A 208 -25.09 -4.37 20.51
N VAL A 209 -23.97 -5.09 20.55
CA VAL A 209 -23.61 -6.02 21.63
C VAL A 209 -22.41 -5.49 22.39
#